data_AF-A0AAW1KR06-F1
#
_entry.id   AF-A0AAW1KR06-F1
#
_cell.length_a   1.000
_cell.length_b   1.000
_cell.length_c   1.000
_cell.angle_alpha   90.00
_cell.angle_beta   90.00
_cell.angle_gamma   90.00
#
_symmetry.space_group_name_H-M   'P 1'
#
loop_
_entity.id
_entity.type
_entity.pdbx_description
1 polymer ?
#
loop_
_entity_poly.entity_id
_entity_poly.type
_entity_poly.pdbx_seq_one_letter_code
_entity_poly.pdbx_strand_id
1 'polypeptide(L)'
;MMIEEIAAKRQKDEIDRISELPDFILHVILSKLGTKEACRATVLSKRWYEAWSSIPVLDFQPQYFKKGVCFDSWKYDDEFYDDDMVESYVGFIDKTMQRYDVQKYRIKRLYLEFPKVDEKLEPLVDKWIGIAVQNQIEELHVKILLDCSPDCKLPESIYNAKSLKVLNCQNVNLAYNNTIELISLEYLTLLMGTINEDMLQRIVSFSPLIELDISKGGLKRISLPWTKNVNVVKASPLRKFVYHGLCEFIAWPWNMNVVALKNLRRLEIHCATITDDILYKVVCGLVALESLVLTACTMMNCIKISSISLKEFRIVEGIGLSKTIIDAPNLVKFWYHCEVEASLSLIRVHEHCNAHFFPVAESLTSVWFAALKKFLIETNCFKSLVMDLSECDQIMVVEDEQRNDVTGPPYKLRELKLNETSAWDFTEASLTVFLDGLFWSCQPDLVSMTASFQNKSAELILNILKRKVKCWKHPLKSIELEAADCSSLLSGPSEFEIRFRLSWLSV
;
A
#
# COMPACT_ATOMS: atom_id res chain seq x y z
N MET A 1 -43.41 41.62 39.98
CA MET A 1 -43.16 40.24 40.43
C MET A 1 -43.12 39.21 39.29
N MET A 2 -44.11 39.09 38.39
CA MET A 2 -44.04 38.08 37.30
C MET A 2 -43.09 38.39 36.13
N ILE A 3 -42.64 39.64 35.94
CA ILE A 3 -41.71 40.00 34.84
C ILE A 3 -40.24 39.88 35.28
N GLU A 4 -39.93 40.12 36.56
CA GLU A 4 -38.59 39.94 37.11
C GLU A 4 -38.23 38.46 37.31
N GLU A 5 -39.20 37.57 37.57
CA GLU A 5 -38.96 36.12 37.60
C GLU A 5 -38.74 35.51 36.21
N ILE A 6 -39.24 36.12 35.14
CA ILE A 6 -38.98 35.66 33.76
C ILE A 6 -37.63 36.18 33.25
N ALA A 7 -37.22 37.39 33.67
CA ALA A 7 -35.87 37.90 33.43
C ALA A 7 -34.80 37.12 34.23
N ALA A 8 -35.09 36.76 35.49
CA ALA A 8 -34.19 35.95 36.32
C ALA A 8 -34.18 34.45 35.94
N LYS A 9 -35.18 33.94 35.22
CA LYS A 9 -35.19 32.57 34.67
C LYS A 9 -34.52 32.41 33.31
N ARG A 10 -34.12 33.51 32.64
CA ARG A 10 -33.31 33.43 31.41
C ARG A 10 -31.80 33.41 31.66
N GLN A 11 -31.38 33.47 32.92
CA GLN A 11 -29.97 33.53 33.31
C GLN A 11 -29.62 32.38 34.27
N LYS A 12 -29.98 31.16 33.88
CA LYS A 12 -29.55 29.93 34.56
C LYS A 12 -28.99 28.96 33.52
N ASP A 13 -27.68 29.05 33.34
CA ASP A 13 -26.79 27.92 33.05
C ASP A 13 -27.25 26.95 31.95
N GLU A 14 -27.32 27.40 30.70
CA GLU A 14 -26.86 26.52 29.62
C GLU A 14 -25.34 26.45 29.77
N ILE A 15 -24.89 25.60 30.69
CA ILE A 15 -23.46 25.30 30.87
C ILE A 15 -22.96 24.85 29.51
N ASP A 16 -22.08 25.63 28.89
CA ASP A 16 -21.37 25.25 27.69
C ASP A 16 -20.34 24.17 28.06
N ARG A 17 -20.85 22.95 28.25
CA ARG A 17 -20.07 21.76 28.64
C ARG A 17 -18.97 21.43 27.62
N ILE A 18 -19.11 21.93 26.40
CA ILE A 18 -18.13 21.75 25.31
C ILE A 18 -16.95 22.71 25.50
N SER A 19 -17.18 23.94 25.98
CA SER A 19 -16.12 24.88 26.35
C SER A 19 -15.44 24.57 27.69
N GLU A 20 -16.10 23.81 28.56
CA GLU A 20 -15.52 23.37 29.84
C GLU A 20 -14.53 22.20 29.71
N LEU A 21 -14.47 21.54 28.55
CA LEU A 21 -13.56 20.42 28.32
C LEU A 21 -12.09 20.85 28.51
N PRO A 22 -11.26 20.06 29.23
CA PRO A 22 -9.83 20.32 29.36
C PRO A 22 -9.12 20.41 28.01
N ASP A 23 -8.06 21.22 27.91
CA ASP A 23 -7.35 21.49 26.65
C ASP A 23 -6.83 20.20 26.00
N PHE A 24 -6.37 19.23 26.80
CA PHE A 24 -5.91 17.95 26.29
C PHE A 24 -7.03 17.15 25.58
N ILE A 25 -8.28 17.26 26.03
CA ILE A 25 -9.43 16.63 25.36
C ILE A 25 -9.75 17.38 24.07
N LEU A 26 -9.71 18.72 24.09
CA LEU A 26 -9.91 19.53 22.88
C LEU A 26 -8.87 19.20 21.82
N HIS A 27 -7.60 19.06 22.19
CA HIS A 27 -6.54 18.62 21.29
C HIS A 27 -6.79 17.22 20.74
N VAL A 28 -7.26 16.27 21.57
CA VAL A 28 -7.62 14.93 21.08
C VAL A 28 -8.75 15.00 20.06
N ILE A 29 -9.82 15.74 20.34
CA ILE A 29 -10.94 15.90 19.41
C ILE A 29 -10.48 16.55 18.10
N LEU A 30 -9.79 17.69 18.18
CA LEU A 30 -9.29 18.42 17.02
C LEU A 30 -8.29 17.59 16.21
N SER A 31 -7.47 16.74 16.86
CA SER A 31 -6.54 15.83 16.17
C SER A 31 -7.21 14.72 15.37
N LYS A 32 -8.51 14.47 15.61
CA LYS A 32 -9.31 13.48 14.87
C LYS A 32 -10.12 14.12 13.73
N LEU A 33 -10.10 15.44 13.61
CA LEU A 33 -10.77 16.20 12.56
C LEU A 33 -9.76 16.60 11.47
N GLY A 34 -10.22 16.71 10.22
CA GLY A 34 -9.43 17.37 9.17
C GLY A 34 -9.24 18.86 9.49
N THR A 35 -8.21 19.49 8.92
CA THR A 35 -7.87 20.90 9.23
C THR A 35 -9.04 21.85 9.02
N LYS A 36 -9.86 21.60 7.99
CA LYS A 36 -11.06 22.40 7.70
C LYS A 36 -12.12 22.26 8.80
N GLU A 37 -12.43 21.03 9.20
CA GLU A 37 -13.41 20.74 10.25
C GLU A 37 -12.94 21.28 11.60
N ALA A 38 -11.65 21.08 11.91
CA ALA A 38 -11.02 21.60 13.12
C ALA A 38 -11.06 23.14 13.16
N CYS A 39 -10.81 23.81 12.03
CA CYS A 39 -10.91 25.26 11.91
C CYS A 39 -12.37 25.74 12.10
N ARG A 40 -13.37 25.03 11.56
CA ARG A 40 -14.79 25.36 11.78
C ARG A 40 -15.19 25.24 13.25
N ALA A 41 -14.62 24.29 13.98
CA ALA A 41 -14.87 24.11 15.41
C ALA A 41 -14.35 25.29 16.26
N THR A 42 -13.46 26.13 15.73
CA THR A 42 -12.97 27.33 16.43
C THR A 42 -14.07 28.35 16.73
N VAL A 43 -15.19 28.31 16.01
CA VAL A 43 -16.36 29.20 16.22
C VAL A 43 -17.12 28.82 17.49
N LEU A 44 -16.94 27.60 18.02
CA LEU A 44 -17.66 27.12 19.20
C LEU A 44 -17.29 27.94 20.45
N SER A 45 -16.00 28.24 20.66
CA SER A 45 -15.57 29.19 21.68
C SER A 45 -14.12 29.63 21.52
N LYS A 46 -13.72 30.66 22.28
CA LYS A 46 -12.33 31.14 22.34
C LYS A 46 -11.33 30.03 22.69
N ARG A 47 -11.74 29.10 23.55
CA ARG A 47 -10.89 27.98 23.98
C ARG A 47 -10.65 26.98 22.86
N TRP A 48 -11.68 26.71 22.05
CA TRP A 48 -11.53 25.87 20.85
C TRP A 48 -10.64 26.54 19.81
N TYR A 49 -10.74 27.86 19.67
CA TYR A 49 -9.80 28.63 18.85
C TYR A 49 -8.36 28.51 19.36
N GLU A 50 -8.11 28.68 20.67
CA GLU A 50 -6.78 28.56 21.28
C GLU A 50 -6.20 27.13 21.13
N ALA A 51 -7.01 26.11 21.39
CA ALA A 51 -6.61 24.71 21.24
C ALA A 51 -6.30 24.35 19.77
N TRP A 52 -7.09 24.86 18.82
CA TRP A 52 -6.79 24.71 17.40
C TRP A 52 -5.55 25.49 16.99
N SER A 53 -5.33 26.67 17.58
CA SER A 53 -4.23 27.56 17.21
C SER A 53 -2.83 26.98 17.47
N SER A 54 -2.75 25.99 18.35
CA SER A 54 -1.52 25.31 18.80
C SER A 54 -1.47 23.83 18.43
N ILE A 55 -2.35 23.36 17.53
CA ILE A 55 -2.41 21.95 17.13
C ILE A 55 -1.12 21.52 16.40
N PRO A 56 -0.43 20.46 16.83
CA PRO A 56 0.87 20.09 16.27
C PRO A 56 0.78 19.45 14.88
N VAL A 57 -0.42 19.24 14.34
CA VAL A 57 -0.65 18.60 13.03
C VAL A 57 -1.30 19.62 12.12
N LEU A 58 -0.56 20.06 11.10
CA LEU A 58 -0.99 21.03 10.11
C LEU A 58 -1.15 20.34 8.77
N ASP A 59 -2.37 20.31 8.26
CA ASP A 59 -2.69 19.70 6.97
C ASP A 59 -3.35 20.73 6.03
N PHE A 60 -2.60 21.12 5.00
CA PHE A 60 -3.02 22.11 4.03
C PHE A 60 -3.27 21.44 2.68
N GLN A 61 -4.55 21.38 2.31
CA GLN A 61 -5.02 20.87 1.02
C GLN A 61 -5.85 21.93 0.29
N PRO A 62 -5.58 22.19 -1.00
CA PRO A 62 -6.34 23.17 -1.79
C PRO A 62 -7.84 22.86 -1.87
N GLN A 63 -8.21 21.58 -1.79
CA GLN A 63 -9.61 21.12 -1.80
C GLN A 63 -10.48 21.74 -0.70
N TYR A 64 -9.89 22.21 0.39
CA TYR A 64 -10.64 22.91 1.43
C TYR A 64 -11.22 24.25 0.95
N PHE A 65 -10.62 24.86 -0.07
CA PHE A 65 -10.93 26.17 -0.61
C PHE A 65 -11.73 26.12 -1.93
N LYS A 66 -11.95 24.93 -2.51
CA LYS A 66 -12.81 24.75 -3.69
C LYS A 66 -14.26 25.14 -3.36
N LYS A 67 -14.85 26.05 -4.13
CA LYS A 67 -16.27 26.39 -4.08
C LYS A 67 -17.05 25.47 -5.04
N GLY A 68 -17.92 24.61 -4.50
CA GLY A 68 -19.09 24.09 -5.22
C GLY A 68 -18.88 23.06 -6.34
N VAL A 69 -18.08 22.00 -6.15
CA VAL A 69 -18.10 20.84 -7.09
C VAL A 69 -18.20 19.52 -6.33
N CYS A 70 -19.10 18.65 -6.80
CA CYS A 70 -19.26 17.26 -6.36
C CYS A 70 -18.02 16.41 -6.70
N PHE A 71 -17.83 15.34 -5.95
CA PHE A 71 -16.60 14.54 -5.83
C PHE A 71 -16.20 13.71 -7.08
N ASP A 72 -16.95 13.77 -8.18
CA ASP A 72 -17.03 12.66 -9.15
C ASP A 72 -16.47 12.89 -10.56
N SER A 73 -15.55 13.83 -10.79
CA SER A 73 -14.80 13.82 -12.06
C SER A 73 -13.34 14.26 -11.92
N TRP A 74 -12.45 13.27 -12.01
CA TRP A 74 -11.01 13.46 -12.06
C TRP A 74 -10.62 13.76 -13.51
N LYS A 75 -10.60 15.04 -13.87
CA LYS A 75 -9.81 15.53 -15.00
C LYS A 75 -8.88 16.64 -14.49
N TYR A 76 -7.59 16.36 -14.56
CA TYR A 76 -6.50 17.25 -14.18
C TYR A 76 -6.20 18.21 -15.34
N ASP A 77 -7.06 19.20 -15.54
CA ASP A 77 -6.75 20.34 -16.39
C ASP A 77 -6.38 21.55 -15.52
N ASP A 78 -5.36 22.29 -15.96
CA ASP A 78 -4.81 23.51 -15.34
C ASP A 78 -5.90 24.59 -15.13
N GLU A 79 -7.03 24.48 -15.84
CA GLU A 79 -8.17 25.42 -15.83
C GLU A 79 -9.05 25.39 -14.55
N PHE A 80 -8.75 24.53 -13.56
CA PHE A 80 -9.61 24.33 -12.38
C PHE A 80 -9.24 25.14 -11.12
N TYR A 81 -8.12 25.87 -11.11
CA TYR A 81 -7.71 26.67 -9.96
C TYR A 81 -7.82 28.17 -10.29
N ASP A 82 -8.82 28.82 -9.70
CA ASP A 82 -8.99 30.27 -9.76
C ASP A 82 -7.90 30.97 -8.93
N ASP A 83 -7.28 32.04 -9.47
CA ASP A 83 -6.17 32.77 -8.83
C ASP A 83 -6.58 33.28 -7.43
N ASP A 84 -7.81 33.77 -7.29
CA ASP A 84 -8.36 34.22 -6.00
C ASP A 84 -8.38 33.09 -4.95
N MET A 85 -8.62 31.85 -5.38
CA MET A 85 -8.62 30.69 -4.50
C MET A 85 -7.21 30.35 -4.04
N VAL A 86 -6.24 30.39 -4.96
CA VAL A 86 -4.82 30.16 -4.65
C VAL A 86 -4.30 31.24 -3.69
N GLU A 87 -4.60 32.51 -3.94
CA GLU A 87 -4.20 33.61 -3.05
C GLU A 87 -4.80 33.46 -1.65
N SER A 88 -6.09 33.10 -1.55
CA SER A 88 -6.75 32.86 -0.27
C SER A 88 -6.11 31.69 0.50
N TYR A 89 -5.80 30.60 -0.21
CA TYR A 89 -5.13 29.42 0.35
C TYR A 89 -3.72 29.77 0.85
N VAL A 90 -2.91 30.40 0.02
CA VAL A 90 -1.55 30.85 0.35
C VAL A 90 -1.58 31.83 1.53
N GLY A 91 -2.49 32.80 1.52
CA GLY A 91 -2.67 33.76 2.61
C GLY A 91 -3.10 33.11 3.93
N PHE A 92 -3.89 32.03 3.87
CA PHE A 92 -4.25 31.24 5.05
C PHE A 92 -3.05 30.47 5.61
N ILE A 93 -2.25 29.81 4.76
CA ILE A 93 -1.03 29.13 5.19
C ILE A 93 -0.07 30.14 5.81
N ASP A 94 0.18 31.27 5.14
CA ASP A 94 1.16 32.24 5.63
C ASP A 94 0.76 32.83 6.99
N LYS A 95 -0.51 33.21 7.18
CA LYS A 95 -1.02 33.67 8.49
C LYS A 95 -0.87 32.60 9.57
N THR A 96 -1.14 31.34 9.22
CA THR A 96 -1.01 30.22 10.16
C THR A 96 0.46 30.02 10.53
N MET A 97 1.36 29.95 9.56
CA MET A 97 2.79 29.74 9.78
C MET A 97 3.44 30.90 10.55
N GLN A 98 3.06 32.15 10.25
CA GLN A 98 3.50 33.31 11.04
C GLN A 98 3.13 33.21 12.52
N ARG A 99 1.93 32.69 12.83
CA ARG A 99 1.53 32.44 14.23
C ARG A 99 2.44 31.40 14.90
N TYR A 100 2.78 30.33 14.20
CA TYR A 100 3.72 29.31 14.72
C TYR A 100 5.13 29.86 14.92
N ASP A 101 5.56 30.76 14.04
CA ASP A 101 6.86 31.42 14.18
C ASP A 101 6.91 32.35 15.40
N VAL A 102 5.85 33.15 15.63
CA VAL A 102 5.78 34.07 16.78
C VAL A 102 5.60 33.32 18.10
N GLN A 103 4.68 32.35 18.15
CA GLN A 103 4.32 31.65 19.39
C GLN A 103 5.24 30.46 19.71
N LYS A 104 6.09 30.06 18.76
CA LYS A 104 7.02 28.92 18.89
C LYS A 104 6.34 27.61 19.30
N TYR A 105 5.11 27.40 18.84
CA TYR A 105 4.40 26.14 19.03
C TYR A 105 5.09 25.00 18.28
N ARG A 106 5.18 23.82 18.90
CA ARG A 106 5.75 22.64 18.25
C ARG A 106 4.90 22.26 17.03
N ILE A 107 5.56 22.04 15.89
CA ILE A 107 4.93 21.42 14.72
C ILE A 107 5.40 19.98 14.72
N LYS A 108 4.49 19.01 14.83
CA LYS A 108 4.81 17.59 14.69
C LYS A 108 4.74 17.16 13.23
N ARG A 109 3.65 17.51 12.53
CA ARG A 109 3.43 17.19 11.12
C ARG A 109 3.04 18.42 10.33
N LEU A 110 3.63 18.59 9.16
CA LEU A 110 3.24 19.57 8.15
C LEU A 110 2.97 18.86 6.82
N TYR A 111 1.75 18.95 6.32
CA TYR A 111 1.36 18.50 4.99
C TYR A 111 1.01 19.71 4.13
N LEU A 112 1.69 19.84 2.99
CA LEU A 112 1.53 20.91 2.02
C LEU A 112 1.22 20.31 0.66
N GLU A 113 0.02 20.59 0.14
CA GLU A 113 -0.37 20.21 -1.22
C GLU A 113 -0.60 21.44 -2.08
N PHE A 114 -0.01 21.44 -3.27
CA PHE A 114 -0.10 22.55 -4.23
C PHE A 114 -0.49 22.02 -5.61
N PRO A 115 -1.33 22.75 -6.36
CA PRO A 115 -1.54 22.47 -7.77
C PRO A 115 -0.23 22.59 -8.54
N LYS A 116 0.47 23.72 -8.36
CA LYS A 116 1.74 24.08 -8.98
C LYS A 116 2.52 25.00 -8.04
N VAL A 117 3.85 25.00 -8.15
CA VAL A 117 4.73 25.96 -7.49
C VAL A 117 5.37 26.83 -8.57
N ASP A 118 5.12 28.14 -8.50
CA ASP A 118 5.72 29.15 -9.37
C ASP A 118 6.80 29.96 -8.64
N GLU A 119 7.45 30.88 -9.35
CA GLU A 119 8.53 31.73 -8.81
C GLU A 119 8.07 32.61 -7.63
N LYS A 120 6.76 32.86 -7.48
CA LYS A 120 6.21 33.66 -6.39
C LYS A 120 5.95 32.82 -5.14
N LEU A 121 5.55 31.56 -5.31
CA LEU A 121 5.22 30.65 -4.22
C LEU A 121 6.46 29.98 -3.63
N GLU A 122 7.49 29.71 -4.42
CA GLU A 122 8.72 29.05 -3.97
C GLU A 122 9.34 29.70 -2.70
N PRO A 123 9.54 31.04 -2.62
CA PRO A 123 10.08 31.67 -1.42
C PRO A 123 9.18 31.54 -0.18
N LEU A 124 7.86 31.42 -0.38
CA LEU A 124 6.91 31.23 0.72
C LEU A 124 6.97 29.80 1.25
N VAL A 125 7.08 28.80 0.37
CA VAL A 125 7.27 27.39 0.74
C VAL A 125 8.57 27.24 1.55
N ASP A 126 9.66 27.87 1.10
CA ASP A 126 10.93 27.90 1.81
C ASP A 126 10.80 28.50 3.22
N LYS A 127 10.10 29.63 3.34
CA LYS A 127 9.79 30.27 4.62
C LYS A 127 9.00 29.33 5.53
N TRP A 128 7.94 28.70 5.03
CA TRP A 128 7.07 27.84 5.84
C TRP A 128 7.81 26.58 6.32
N ILE A 129 8.58 25.94 5.46
CA ILE A 129 9.41 24.80 5.85
C ILE A 129 10.46 25.25 6.87
N GLY A 130 11.09 26.42 6.68
CA GLY A 130 12.03 27.00 7.65
C GLY A 130 11.42 27.17 9.04
N ILE A 131 10.19 27.69 9.13
CA ILE A 131 9.43 27.80 10.39
C ILE A 131 9.20 26.40 10.98
N ALA A 132 8.78 25.43 10.17
CA ALA A 132 8.52 24.08 10.64
C ALA A 132 9.77 23.40 11.22
N VAL A 133 10.93 23.60 10.59
CA VAL A 133 12.22 23.09 11.08
C VAL A 133 12.59 23.71 12.43
N GLN A 134 12.45 25.04 12.56
CA GLN A 134 12.69 25.74 13.84
C GLN A 134 11.77 25.23 14.96
N ASN A 135 10.58 24.78 14.60
CA ASN A 135 9.55 24.32 15.52
C ASN A 135 9.56 22.79 15.74
N GLN A 136 10.70 22.14 15.47
CA GLN A 136 10.98 20.71 15.74
C GLN A 136 10.06 19.72 15.00
N ILE A 137 9.83 19.97 13.70
CA ILE A 137 9.08 19.06 12.82
C ILE A 137 9.58 17.61 12.88
N GLU A 138 8.63 16.67 12.95
CA GLU A 138 8.90 15.24 12.87
C GLU A 138 8.49 14.65 11.51
N GLU A 139 7.45 15.20 10.87
CA GLU A 139 6.89 14.66 9.63
C GLU A 139 6.60 15.77 8.62
N LEU A 140 7.28 15.77 7.47
CA LEU A 140 7.05 16.71 6.38
C LEU A 140 6.52 15.96 5.16
N HIS A 141 5.39 16.44 4.63
CA HIS A 141 4.79 15.98 3.39
C HIS A 141 4.63 17.16 2.44
N VAL A 142 5.22 17.08 1.26
CA VAL A 142 5.10 18.09 0.20
C VAL A 142 4.63 17.40 -1.07
N LYS A 143 3.45 17.78 -1.56
CA LYS A 143 2.85 17.21 -2.75
C LYS A 143 2.53 18.30 -3.76
N ILE A 144 3.08 18.15 -4.96
CA ILE A 144 2.79 19.04 -6.08
C ILE A 144 2.03 18.23 -7.13
N LEU A 145 0.84 18.70 -7.53
CA LEU A 145 -0.10 17.93 -8.35
C LEU A 145 0.22 17.95 -9.84
N LEU A 146 0.64 19.10 -10.36
CA LEU A 146 1.03 19.28 -11.76
C LEU A 146 2.55 19.18 -11.89
N ASP A 147 3.02 18.70 -13.04
CA ASP A 147 4.45 18.67 -13.37
C ASP A 147 5.02 20.09 -13.24
N CYS A 148 5.74 20.32 -12.15
CA CYS A 148 6.48 21.55 -11.96
C CYS A 148 7.73 21.54 -12.83
N SER A 149 8.33 22.73 -12.97
CA SER A 149 9.65 22.84 -13.57
C SER A 149 10.60 21.82 -12.91
N PRO A 150 11.56 21.25 -13.67
CA PRO A 150 12.57 20.33 -13.13
C PRO A 150 13.46 20.93 -12.02
N ASP A 151 13.19 22.15 -11.59
CA ASP A 151 13.98 22.92 -10.62
C ASP A 151 13.32 23.06 -9.24
N CYS A 152 12.07 22.61 -9.04
CA CYS A 152 11.45 22.70 -7.70
C CYS A 152 12.22 21.85 -6.70
N LYS A 153 12.85 22.50 -5.72
CA LYS A 153 13.74 21.90 -4.73
C LYS A 153 13.22 22.15 -3.32
N LEU A 154 13.55 21.24 -2.41
CA LEU A 154 13.38 21.55 -0.99
C LEU A 154 14.42 22.58 -0.51
N PRO A 155 14.03 23.48 0.40
CA PRO A 155 14.93 24.46 1.00
C PRO A 155 16.04 23.77 1.79
N GLU A 156 17.21 24.41 1.86
CA GLU A 156 18.36 23.88 2.60
C GLU A 156 18.10 23.67 4.09
N SER A 157 17.16 24.43 4.65
CA SER A 157 16.76 24.34 6.06
C SER A 157 16.33 22.93 6.46
N ILE A 158 15.70 22.17 5.56
CA ILE A 158 15.23 20.82 5.87
C ILE A 158 16.36 19.86 6.19
N TYR A 159 17.53 20.01 5.57
CA TYR A 159 18.64 19.08 5.74
C TYR A 159 19.25 19.15 7.15
N ASN A 160 18.96 20.19 7.92
CA ASN A 160 19.40 20.37 9.30
C ASN A 160 18.33 19.97 10.33
N ALA A 161 17.20 19.41 9.90
CA ALA A 161 16.09 19.05 10.76
C ALA A 161 16.37 17.76 11.56
N LYS A 162 17.05 17.88 12.70
CA LYS A 162 17.44 16.75 13.58
C LYS A 162 16.27 15.93 14.11
N SER A 163 15.08 16.54 14.22
CA SER A 163 13.85 15.89 14.70
C SER A 163 13.06 15.18 13.60
N LEU A 164 13.41 15.38 12.33
CA LEU A 164 12.65 14.87 11.19
C LEU A 164 12.78 13.35 11.10
N LYS A 165 11.64 12.67 11.15
CA LYS A 165 11.49 11.21 11.04
C LYS A 165 10.91 10.78 9.71
N VAL A 166 9.99 11.57 9.14
CA VAL A 166 9.33 11.25 7.87
C VAL A 166 9.51 12.42 6.90
N LEU A 167 10.06 12.15 5.73
CA LEU A 167 10.10 13.07 4.60
C LEU A 167 9.40 12.44 3.40
N ASN A 168 8.23 12.95 3.05
CA ASN A 168 7.47 12.50 1.89
C ASN A 168 7.35 13.65 0.90
N CYS A 169 7.81 13.41 -0.32
CA CYS A 169 7.82 14.40 -1.38
C CYS A 169 7.27 13.80 -2.65
N GLN A 170 6.34 14.51 -3.29
CA GLN A 170 5.84 14.17 -4.61
C GLN A 170 6.07 15.36 -5.56
N ASN A 171 6.71 15.11 -6.70
CA ASN A 171 7.12 16.11 -7.69
C ASN A 171 8.09 17.18 -7.14
N VAL A 172 8.98 16.81 -6.21
CA VAL A 172 9.99 17.69 -5.60
C VAL A 172 11.39 17.06 -5.63
N ASN A 173 12.40 17.87 -5.91
CA ASN A 173 13.80 17.44 -5.97
C ASN A 173 14.56 17.68 -4.66
N LEU A 174 15.41 16.72 -4.28
CA LEU A 174 16.38 16.87 -3.21
C LEU A 174 17.72 17.30 -3.80
N ALA A 175 18.04 18.59 -3.62
CA ALA A 175 19.33 19.14 -4.01
C ALA A 175 20.47 18.54 -3.17
N TYR A 176 21.65 18.42 -3.77
CA TYR A 176 22.84 17.97 -3.04
C TYR A 176 23.23 18.98 -1.96
N ASN A 177 23.43 18.52 -0.73
CA ASN A 177 23.86 19.35 0.39
C ASN A 177 24.99 18.65 1.18
N ASN A 178 26.05 19.40 1.54
CA ASN A 178 27.20 18.85 2.24
C ASN A 178 27.01 18.70 3.76
N THR A 179 26.06 19.39 4.36
CA THR A 179 25.93 19.56 5.83
C THR A 179 24.67 18.89 6.40
N ILE A 180 24.25 17.77 5.83
CA ILE A 180 23.03 17.06 6.23
C ILE A 180 23.15 16.51 7.65
N GLU A 181 22.17 16.80 8.51
CA GLU A 181 22.04 16.32 9.88
C GLU A 181 20.68 15.61 10.12
N LEU A 182 20.18 14.88 9.12
CA LEU A 182 18.92 14.11 9.16
C LEU A 182 19.03 12.82 9.99
N ILE A 183 19.61 12.91 11.19
CA ILE A 183 19.98 11.76 12.04
C ILE A 183 18.80 10.93 12.56
N SER A 184 17.59 11.51 12.60
CA SER A 184 16.38 10.84 13.07
C SER A 184 15.50 10.33 11.94
N LEU A 185 15.93 10.46 10.68
CA LEU A 185 15.09 10.11 9.53
C LEU A 185 14.86 8.60 9.48
N GLU A 186 13.60 8.20 9.56
CA GLU A 186 13.16 6.80 9.54
C GLU A 186 12.51 6.45 8.19
N TYR A 187 11.87 7.40 7.52
CA TYR A 187 11.17 7.18 6.26
C TYR A 187 11.45 8.31 5.27
N LEU A 188 11.86 7.94 4.06
CA LEU A 188 12.00 8.87 2.93
C LEU A 188 11.24 8.32 1.72
N THR A 189 10.24 9.09 1.30
CA THR A 189 9.45 8.82 0.10
C THR A 189 9.66 9.95 -0.90
N LEU A 190 10.06 9.60 -2.12
CA LEU A 190 10.26 10.52 -3.24
C LEU A 190 9.50 10.00 -4.44
N LEU A 191 8.32 10.57 -4.69
CA LEU A 191 7.50 10.20 -5.83
C LEU A 191 7.65 11.22 -6.95
N MET A 192 8.01 10.78 -8.15
CA MET A 192 8.22 11.68 -9.30
C MET A 192 9.21 12.83 -9.01
N GLY A 193 10.16 12.61 -8.09
CA GLY A 193 11.17 13.58 -7.65
C GLY A 193 12.60 13.06 -7.83
N THR A 194 13.57 13.97 -7.96
CA THR A 194 14.98 13.59 -8.17
C THR A 194 15.82 13.65 -6.89
N ILE A 195 16.78 12.73 -6.78
CA ILE A 195 17.81 12.75 -5.74
C ILE A 195 19.16 12.36 -6.33
N ASN A 196 20.21 13.08 -5.92
CA ASN A 196 21.58 12.78 -6.32
C ASN A 196 22.14 11.55 -5.56
N GLU A 197 22.99 10.74 -6.20
CA GLU A 197 23.59 9.55 -5.58
C GLU A 197 24.37 9.86 -4.28
N ASP A 198 25.21 10.90 -4.28
CA ASP A 198 26.02 11.29 -3.13
C ASP A 198 25.14 11.79 -1.98
N MET A 199 24.02 12.46 -2.32
CA MET A 199 23.00 12.87 -1.35
C MET A 199 22.35 11.66 -0.67
N LEU A 200 21.91 10.68 -1.47
CA LEU A 200 21.29 9.46 -0.97
C LEU A 200 22.26 8.67 -0.05
N GLN A 201 23.54 8.58 -0.42
CA GLN A 201 24.55 7.90 0.40
C GLN A 201 24.71 8.55 1.77
N ARG A 202 24.70 9.89 1.84
CA ARG A 202 24.77 10.61 3.11
C ARG A 202 23.53 10.35 3.96
N ILE A 203 22.33 10.42 3.39
CA ILE A 203 21.10 10.16 4.14
C ILE A 203 21.13 8.75 4.75
N VAL A 204 21.51 7.74 3.97
CA VAL A 204 21.58 6.35 4.44
C VAL A 204 22.70 6.12 5.46
N SER A 205 23.78 6.90 5.44
CA SER A 205 24.89 6.76 6.40
C SER A 205 24.59 7.35 7.77
N PHE A 206 23.75 8.37 7.86
CA PHE A 206 23.37 9.01 9.13
C PHE A 206 22.18 8.33 9.83
N SER A 207 21.36 7.56 9.11
CA SER A 207 20.09 7.03 9.61
C SER A 207 20.03 5.50 9.69
N PRO A 208 20.24 4.90 10.88
CA PRO A 208 20.41 3.45 11.08
C PRO A 208 19.14 2.59 10.93
N LEU A 209 17.98 3.18 10.64
CA LEU A 209 16.70 2.46 10.49
C LEU A 209 15.87 2.96 9.29
N ILE A 210 16.49 3.65 8.33
CA ILE A 210 15.75 4.28 7.25
C ILE A 210 15.05 3.25 6.34
N GLU A 211 13.82 3.57 5.92
CA GLU A 211 13.08 2.96 4.82
C GLU A 211 13.00 3.94 3.65
N LEU A 212 13.21 3.43 2.43
CA LEU A 212 13.26 4.23 1.21
C LEU A 212 12.20 3.79 0.21
N ASP A 213 11.47 4.76 -0.34
CA ASP A 213 10.51 4.58 -1.42
C ASP A 213 10.74 5.65 -2.49
N ILE A 214 11.11 5.24 -3.70
CA ILE A 214 11.51 6.16 -4.77
C ILE A 214 10.81 5.78 -6.09
N SER A 215 10.05 6.73 -6.66
CA SER A 215 9.50 6.70 -8.03
C SER A 215 10.07 7.87 -8.84
N LYS A 216 10.52 7.64 -10.08
CA LYS A 216 11.17 8.57 -11.05
C LYS A 216 11.83 9.87 -10.53
N GLY A 217 13.10 10.09 -10.93
CA GLY A 217 13.69 11.41 -11.12
C GLY A 217 15.23 11.43 -11.23
N GLY A 218 15.82 11.27 -12.42
CA GLY A 218 17.25 11.59 -12.60
C GLY A 218 18.28 10.55 -12.17
N LEU A 219 17.88 9.37 -11.68
CA LEU A 219 18.76 8.23 -11.48
C LEU A 219 19.12 7.55 -12.83
N LYS A 220 19.65 8.32 -13.78
CA LYS A 220 20.02 7.86 -15.15
C LYS A 220 21.17 6.84 -15.14
N ARG A 221 21.90 6.78 -14.03
CA ARG A 221 22.76 5.70 -13.59
C ARG A 221 22.64 5.79 -12.08
N ILE A 222 22.16 4.76 -11.41
CA ILE A 222 22.75 4.42 -10.12
C ILE A 222 23.81 3.40 -10.44
N SER A 223 25.02 3.87 -10.68
CA SER A 223 26.20 3.02 -10.57
C SER A 223 26.73 3.24 -9.17
N LEU A 224 26.06 2.68 -8.15
CA LEU A 224 26.55 2.73 -6.76
C LEU A 224 28.04 2.41 -6.77
N PRO A 225 28.93 3.37 -6.48
CA PRO A 225 30.37 3.18 -6.62
C PRO A 225 30.94 2.43 -5.42
N TRP A 226 30.18 1.51 -4.81
CA TRP A 226 30.67 0.63 -3.75
C TRP A 226 31.77 -0.34 -4.23
N THR A 227 32.18 -0.28 -5.50
CA THR A 227 33.19 -1.14 -6.11
C THR A 227 34.42 -0.42 -6.64
N LYS A 228 34.57 0.90 -6.48
CA LYS A 228 35.79 1.61 -6.91
C LYS A 228 36.27 2.64 -5.89
N ASN A 229 36.59 2.18 -4.69
CA ASN A 229 37.71 2.61 -3.86
C ASN A 229 37.42 2.32 -2.37
N VAL A 230 38.08 1.27 -1.87
CA VAL A 230 38.76 1.17 -0.56
C VAL A 230 38.02 1.76 0.67
N ASN A 231 37.51 0.84 1.51
CA ASN A 231 37.40 0.93 2.98
C ASN A 231 36.18 1.55 3.71
N VAL A 232 35.02 1.80 3.08
CA VAL A 232 33.81 2.24 3.85
C VAL A 232 32.58 1.31 3.69
N VAL A 233 32.70 0.19 2.97
CA VAL A 233 31.59 -0.74 2.74
C VAL A 233 31.49 -1.76 3.86
N LYS A 234 30.86 -1.44 5.00
CA LYS A 234 30.48 -2.46 6.00
C LYS A 234 29.10 -2.33 6.64
N ALA A 235 28.37 -1.22 6.53
CA ALA A 235 27.08 -1.13 7.20
C ALA A 235 26.15 -0.10 6.54
N SER A 236 25.45 -0.48 5.47
CA SER A 236 24.19 0.21 5.16
C SER A 236 23.11 -0.37 6.07
N PRO A 237 22.41 0.44 6.89
CA PRO A 237 21.33 0.00 7.76
C PRO A 237 20.00 -0.29 7.03
N LEU A 238 19.91 0.05 5.74
CA LEU A 238 18.67 0.05 4.97
C LEU A 238 17.97 -1.32 5.05
N ARG A 239 16.73 -1.34 5.55
CA ARG A 239 15.95 -2.57 5.73
C ARG A 239 14.91 -2.79 4.65
N LYS A 240 14.30 -1.71 4.16
CA LYS A 240 13.27 -1.74 3.12
C LYS A 240 13.63 -0.78 1.99
N PHE A 241 13.51 -1.26 0.76
CA PHE A 241 13.69 -0.47 -0.44
C PHE A 241 12.54 -0.75 -1.41
N VAL A 242 11.86 0.31 -1.82
CA VAL A 242 10.77 0.27 -2.80
C VAL A 242 11.18 1.10 -4.01
N TYR A 243 10.99 0.53 -5.19
CA TYR A 243 11.28 1.17 -6.47
C TYR A 243 10.06 1.10 -7.37
N HIS A 244 9.74 2.23 -8.00
CA HIS A 244 8.68 2.31 -9.00
C HIS A 244 9.25 2.79 -10.35
N GLY A 245 9.16 1.93 -11.37
CA GLY A 245 9.73 2.15 -12.70
C GLY A 245 8.78 2.66 -13.79
N LEU A 246 7.48 2.85 -13.51
CA LEU A 246 6.51 3.33 -14.49
C LEU A 246 6.57 4.85 -14.59
N CYS A 247 6.63 5.34 -15.82
CA CYS A 247 6.42 6.75 -16.17
C CYS A 247 5.67 6.79 -17.51
N GLU A 248 4.52 7.45 -17.58
CA GLU A 248 3.79 7.70 -18.84
C GLU A 248 3.62 6.42 -19.70
N PHE A 249 3.26 5.31 -19.07
CA PHE A 249 3.03 4.00 -19.72
C PHE A 249 4.26 3.29 -20.30
N ILE A 250 5.49 3.75 -20.01
CA ILE A 250 6.73 3.09 -20.40
C ILE A 250 7.45 2.56 -19.15
N ALA A 251 7.77 1.27 -19.14
CA ALA A 251 8.59 0.65 -18.09
C ALA A 251 10.08 0.96 -18.31
N TRP A 252 10.78 1.42 -17.28
CA TRP A 252 12.20 1.74 -17.35
C TRP A 252 13.11 0.59 -16.88
N PRO A 253 14.33 0.43 -17.44
CA PRO A 253 15.25 -0.62 -17.01
C PRO A 253 15.75 -0.49 -15.58
N TRP A 254 15.64 -1.59 -14.85
CA TRP A 254 16.32 -1.78 -13.57
C TRP A 254 17.83 -1.83 -13.80
N ASN A 255 18.51 -0.74 -13.44
CA ASN A 255 19.97 -0.64 -13.54
C ASN A 255 20.67 -0.53 -12.18
N MET A 256 19.95 -0.71 -11.07
CA MET A 256 20.50 -0.53 -9.72
C MET A 256 21.25 -1.76 -9.21
N ASN A 257 22.48 -1.55 -8.75
CA ASN A 257 23.25 -2.59 -8.05
C ASN A 257 22.93 -2.62 -6.55
N VAL A 258 21.77 -3.16 -6.19
CA VAL A 258 21.35 -3.27 -4.78
C VAL A 258 22.13 -4.32 -3.97
N VAL A 259 22.99 -5.14 -4.59
CA VAL A 259 23.67 -6.28 -3.96
C VAL A 259 24.58 -5.92 -2.78
N ALA A 260 25.05 -4.67 -2.70
CA ALA A 260 25.85 -4.25 -1.54
C ALA A 260 25.00 -3.79 -0.33
N LEU A 261 23.67 -3.76 -0.45
CA LEU A 261 22.74 -3.55 0.66
C LEU A 261 22.57 -4.83 1.49
N LYS A 262 23.64 -5.27 2.16
CA LYS A 262 23.68 -6.57 2.87
C LYS A 262 22.67 -6.73 4.01
N ASN A 263 22.13 -5.64 4.55
CA ASN A 263 21.13 -5.64 5.61
C ASN A 263 19.68 -5.50 5.09
N LEU A 264 19.49 -5.42 3.76
CA LEU A 264 18.17 -5.27 3.17
C LEU A 264 17.33 -6.51 3.45
N ARG A 265 16.16 -6.31 4.05
CA ARG A 265 15.21 -7.36 4.43
C ARG A 265 13.99 -7.38 3.51
N ARG A 266 13.61 -6.25 2.93
CA ARG A 266 12.47 -6.14 2.01
C ARG A 266 12.86 -5.35 0.78
N LEU A 267 12.65 -5.95 -0.39
CA LEU A 267 12.86 -5.32 -1.69
C LEU A 267 11.54 -5.38 -2.46
N GLU A 268 11.06 -4.21 -2.87
CA GLU A 268 9.86 -4.10 -3.72
C GLU A 268 10.24 -3.39 -5.01
N ILE A 269 9.93 -4.05 -6.13
CA ILE A 269 10.18 -3.55 -7.48
C ILE A 269 8.85 -3.54 -8.20
N HIS A 270 8.37 -2.35 -8.48
CA HIS A 270 7.17 -2.14 -9.24
C HIS A 270 7.56 -1.59 -10.60
N CYS A 271 6.88 -2.06 -11.65
CA CYS A 271 6.79 -1.34 -12.91
C CYS A 271 8.13 -1.16 -13.66
N ALA A 272 9.06 -2.11 -13.52
CA ALA A 272 10.44 -2.02 -14.01
C ALA A 272 10.76 -3.08 -15.07
N THR A 273 11.65 -2.79 -16.01
CA THR A 273 12.20 -3.82 -16.90
C THR A 273 13.40 -4.50 -16.23
N ILE A 274 13.29 -5.80 -15.95
CA ILE A 274 14.28 -6.58 -15.21
C ILE A 274 14.45 -7.93 -15.92
N THR A 275 15.70 -8.33 -16.16
CA THR A 275 15.99 -9.63 -16.77
C THR A 275 16.23 -10.71 -15.70
N ASP A 276 16.06 -11.97 -16.08
CA ASP A 276 16.29 -13.13 -15.20
C ASP A 276 17.69 -13.10 -14.55
N ASP A 277 18.71 -12.73 -15.32
CA ASP A 277 20.10 -12.63 -14.84
C ASP A 277 20.30 -11.55 -13.78
N ILE A 278 19.61 -10.42 -13.92
CA ILE A 278 19.69 -9.31 -12.96
C ILE A 278 19.00 -9.73 -11.68
N LEU A 279 17.79 -10.29 -11.76
CA LEU A 279 17.04 -10.77 -10.60
C LEU A 279 17.83 -11.85 -9.84
N TYR A 280 18.43 -12.81 -10.54
CA TYR A 280 19.26 -13.85 -9.93
C TYR A 280 20.45 -13.26 -9.17
N LYS A 281 21.15 -12.27 -9.75
CA LYS A 281 22.27 -11.59 -9.10
C LYS A 281 21.82 -10.84 -7.85
N VAL A 282 20.66 -10.19 -7.88
CA VAL A 282 20.08 -9.47 -6.75
C VAL A 282 19.76 -10.43 -5.61
N VAL A 283 19.03 -11.51 -5.88
CA VAL A 283 18.66 -12.52 -4.88
C VAL A 283 19.90 -13.18 -4.27
N CYS A 284 20.85 -13.63 -5.10
CA CYS A 284 22.09 -14.23 -4.61
C CYS A 284 22.95 -13.26 -3.79
N GLY A 285 22.87 -11.98 -4.11
CA GLY A 285 23.64 -10.93 -3.47
C GLY A 285 23.11 -10.52 -2.08
N LEU A 286 21.79 -10.58 -1.89
CA LEU A 286 21.09 -10.08 -0.71
C LEU A 286 20.80 -11.20 0.30
N VAL A 287 21.84 -11.60 1.03
CA VAL A 287 21.79 -12.74 1.97
C VAL A 287 20.79 -12.57 3.12
N ALA A 288 20.43 -11.34 3.50
CA ALA A 288 19.47 -11.06 4.57
C ALA A 288 18.04 -10.79 4.08
N LEU A 289 17.77 -10.97 2.78
CA LEU A 289 16.47 -10.63 2.18
C LEU A 289 15.37 -11.58 2.67
N GLU A 290 14.42 -11.04 3.42
CA GLU A 290 13.26 -11.77 3.97
C GLU A 290 12.02 -11.65 3.07
N SER A 291 11.91 -10.59 2.28
CA SER A 291 10.74 -10.31 1.43
C SER A 291 11.14 -9.74 0.08
N LEU A 292 10.62 -10.32 -1.00
CA LEU A 292 10.78 -9.84 -2.37
C LEU A 292 9.42 -9.67 -3.03
N VAL A 293 9.13 -8.45 -3.50
CA VAL A 293 7.89 -8.11 -4.20
C VAL A 293 8.25 -7.62 -5.60
N LEU A 294 7.62 -8.21 -6.61
CA LEU A 294 7.71 -7.83 -8.02
C LEU A 294 6.29 -7.54 -8.50
N THR A 295 6.04 -6.36 -9.08
CA THR A 295 4.72 -5.97 -9.61
C THR A 295 4.89 -5.36 -10.98
N ALA A 296 4.12 -5.79 -11.98
CA ALA A 296 4.14 -5.22 -13.33
C ALA A 296 5.57 -5.13 -13.94
N CYS A 297 6.41 -6.11 -13.64
CA CYS A 297 7.80 -6.16 -14.10
C CYS A 297 7.90 -6.92 -15.44
N THR A 298 8.65 -6.37 -16.40
CA THR A 298 8.76 -6.93 -17.76
C THR A 298 10.17 -7.44 -18.05
N MET A 299 10.35 -8.19 -19.15
CA MET A 299 11.61 -8.81 -19.61
C MET A 299 12.10 -10.04 -18.82
N MET A 300 11.34 -10.49 -17.83
CA MET A 300 11.57 -11.79 -17.18
C MET A 300 10.87 -12.89 -17.98
N ASN A 301 11.54 -14.03 -18.13
CA ASN A 301 10.97 -15.19 -18.81
C ASN A 301 11.07 -16.45 -17.94
N CYS A 302 12.25 -16.67 -17.32
CA CYS A 302 12.49 -17.78 -16.41
C CYS A 302 13.08 -17.30 -15.08
N ILE A 303 12.21 -17.16 -14.08
CA ILE A 303 12.61 -16.77 -12.73
C ILE A 303 13.17 -17.99 -11.99
N LYS A 304 14.40 -17.88 -11.50
CA LYS A 304 15.04 -18.88 -10.63
C LYS A 304 15.54 -18.22 -9.36
N ILE A 305 14.91 -18.57 -8.23
CA ILE A 305 15.22 -18.01 -6.92
C ILE A 305 15.74 -19.14 -6.04
N SER A 306 16.93 -18.96 -5.49
CA SER A 306 17.46 -19.83 -4.43
C SER A 306 17.86 -18.94 -3.25
N SER A 307 17.14 -19.05 -2.14
CA SER A 307 17.40 -18.21 -0.96
C SER A 307 16.96 -18.89 0.33
N ILE A 308 17.88 -18.96 1.30
CA ILE A 308 17.58 -19.49 2.63
C ILE A 308 16.92 -18.46 3.55
N SER A 309 17.04 -17.17 3.28
CA SER A 309 16.53 -16.11 4.16
C SER A 309 15.12 -15.64 3.78
N LEU A 310 14.70 -15.93 2.54
CA LEU A 310 13.43 -15.47 2.01
C LEU A 310 12.25 -16.13 2.72
N LYS A 311 11.35 -15.31 3.25
CA LYS A 311 10.12 -15.70 3.96
C LYS A 311 8.85 -15.32 3.19
N GLU A 312 8.91 -14.26 2.40
CA GLU A 312 7.83 -13.74 1.56
C GLU A 312 8.32 -13.55 0.12
N PHE A 313 7.58 -14.09 -0.83
CA PHE A 313 7.78 -13.82 -2.25
C PHE A 313 6.44 -13.46 -2.89
N ARG A 314 6.41 -12.34 -3.59
CA ARG A 314 5.22 -11.86 -4.32
C ARG A 314 5.59 -11.50 -5.75
N ILE A 315 4.86 -12.05 -6.69
CA ILE A 315 4.89 -11.63 -8.09
C ILE A 315 3.45 -11.34 -8.55
N VAL A 316 3.24 -10.11 -9.01
CA VAL A 316 1.96 -9.57 -9.49
C VAL A 316 2.17 -9.04 -10.91
N GLU A 317 1.25 -9.32 -11.84
CA GLU A 317 1.32 -8.86 -13.24
C GLU A 317 2.69 -9.15 -13.92
N GLY A 318 3.17 -10.39 -13.84
CA GLY A 318 4.43 -10.81 -14.47
C GLY A 318 4.29 -11.10 -15.96
N ILE A 319 4.28 -10.07 -16.80
CA ILE A 319 4.04 -10.19 -18.25
C ILE A 319 5.14 -11.01 -18.94
N GLY A 320 4.75 -12.06 -19.68
CA GLY A 320 5.65 -12.86 -20.52
C GLY A 320 6.48 -13.91 -19.77
N LEU A 321 6.08 -14.25 -18.54
CA LEU A 321 6.76 -15.23 -17.70
C LEU A 321 6.38 -16.66 -18.09
N SER A 322 7.31 -17.45 -18.64
CA SER A 322 7.04 -18.86 -18.99
C SER A 322 7.34 -19.83 -17.85
N LYS A 323 8.24 -19.49 -16.92
CA LYS A 323 8.70 -20.41 -15.88
C LYS A 323 9.16 -19.72 -14.60
N THR A 324 8.74 -20.26 -13.47
CA THR A 324 9.16 -19.84 -12.13
C THR A 324 9.60 -21.04 -11.30
N ILE A 325 10.84 -21.02 -10.83
CA ILE A 325 11.42 -22.05 -9.95
C ILE A 325 11.91 -21.37 -8.67
N ILE A 326 11.40 -21.80 -7.52
CA ILE A 326 11.81 -21.24 -6.22
C ILE A 326 12.28 -22.37 -5.30
N ASP A 327 13.48 -22.19 -4.78
CA ASP A 327 14.12 -23.01 -3.76
C ASP A 327 14.39 -22.14 -2.52
N ALA A 328 13.40 -22.06 -1.64
CA ALA A 328 13.42 -21.18 -0.48
C ALA A 328 12.84 -21.88 0.76
N PRO A 329 13.66 -22.62 1.54
CA PRO A 329 13.17 -23.49 2.61
C PRO A 329 12.45 -22.75 3.75
N ASN A 330 12.71 -21.46 3.93
CA ASN A 330 12.07 -20.62 4.95
C ASN A 330 10.89 -19.79 4.40
N LEU A 331 10.44 -20.05 3.17
CA LEU A 331 9.33 -19.34 2.55
C LEU A 331 8.01 -19.74 3.22
N VAL A 332 7.36 -18.78 3.89
CA VAL A 332 6.10 -18.95 4.62
C VAL A 332 4.93 -18.34 3.86
N LYS A 333 5.17 -17.34 3.02
CA LYS A 333 4.10 -16.69 2.26
C LYS A 333 4.51 -16.51 0.81
N PHE A 334 3.61 -16.88 -0.09
CA PHE A 334 3.85 -16.91 -1.52
C PHE A 334 2.64 -16.29 -2.23
N TRP A 335 2.86 -15.25 -3.03
CA TRP A 335 1.85 -14.62 -3.87
C TRP A 335 2.24 -14.80 -5.33
N TYR A 336 1.32 -15.34 -6.12
CA TYR A 336 1.56 -15.59 -7.53
C TYR A 336 0.35 -15.18 -8.36
N HIS A 337 0.59 -14.20 -9.21
CA HIS A 337 -0.29 -13.83 -10.30
C HIS A 337 0.15 -14.60 -11.55
N CYS A 338 -0.77 -15.34 -12.16
CA CYS A 338 -0.48 -16.40 -13.14
C CYS A 338 -1.01 -16.03 -14.52
N GLU A 339 -0.17 -16.11 -15.55
CA GLU A 339 -0.62 -16.37 -16.93
C GLU A 339 -0.81 -17.89 -17.12
N VAL A 340 -1.73 -18.31 -18.01
CA VAL A 340 -2.14 -19.72 -18.23
C VAL A 340 -0.97 -20.66 -18.53
N GLU A 341 0.06 -20.17 -19.22
CA GLU A 341 1.14 -20.99 -19.77
C GLU A 341 2.38 -21.05 -18.87
N ALA A 342 2.39 -20.28 -17.77
CA ALA A 342 3.55 -20.16 -16.90
C ALA A 342 3.71 -21.41 -16.00
N SER A 343 4.82 -22.13 -16.16
CA SER A 343 5.16 -23.26 -15.29
C SER A 343 5.67 -22.77 -13.93
N LEU A 344 5.07 -23.22 -12.83
CA LEU A 344 5.49 -22.89 -11.46
C LEU A 344 5.99 -24.15 -10.74
N SER A 345 7.15 -24.05 -10.08
CA SER A 345 7.72 -25.14 -9.29
C SER A 345 8.37 -24.61 -8.00
N LEU A 346 7.95 -25.15 -6.86
CA LEU A 346 8.54 -24.89 -5.55
C LEU A 346 9.33 -26.13 -5.10
N ILE A 347 10.65 -26.01 -4.95
CA ILE A 347 11.55 -27.16 -4.68
C ILE A 347 11.60 -27.46 -3.18
N ARG A 348 12.04 -26.49 -2.37
CA ARG A 348 12.01 -26.55 -0.90
C ARG A 348 11.31 -25.30 -0.41
N VAL A 349 10.30 -25.51 0.44
CA VAL A 349 9.52 -24.46 1.08
C VAL A 349 9.13 -24.89 2.49
N HIS A 350 8.70 -23.94 3.31
CA HIS A 350 8.30 -24.22 4.68
C HIS A 350 7.02 -25.08 4.72
N GLU A 351 6.93 -26.00 5.67
CA GLU A 351 5.78 -26.94 5.86
C GLU A 351 4.42 -26.25 6.13
N HIS A 352 4.47 -24.95 6.45
CA HIS A 352 3.31 -24.10 6.72
C HIS A 352 3.24 -22.92 5.75
N CYS A 353 3.78 -23.08 4.54
CA CYS A 353 3.69 -22.06 3.51
C CYS A 353 2.23 -21.83 3.11
N ASN A 354 1.81 -20.56 3.09
CA ASN A 354 0.51 -20.14 2.58
C ASN A 354 0.69 -19.56 1.17
N ALA A 355 -0.02 -20.15 0.21
CA ALA A 355 -0.04 -19.65 -1.15
C ALA A 355 -1.28 -18.77 -1.38
N HIS A 356 -1.04 -17.62 -2.02
CA HIS A 356 -2.03 -16.65 -2.44
C HIS A 356 -1.97 -16.58 -3.97
N PHE A 357 -3.09 -16.86 -4.62
CA PHE A 357 -3.21 -16.79 -6.07
C PHE A 357 -4.15 -15.67 -6.47
N PHE A 358 -3.76 -14.92 -7.51
CA PHE A 358 -4.50 -13.82 -8.10
C PHE A 358 -4.77 -14.22 -9.56
N PRO A 359 -5.90 -14.89 -9.83
CA PRO A 359 -6.22 -15.30 -11.18
C PRO A 359 -6.74 -14.11 -11.99
N VAL A 360 -6.18 -13.90 -13.19
CA VAL A 360 -6.74 -12.98 -14.17
C VAL A 360 -7.94 -13.64 -14.83
N ALA A 361 -9.06 -12.91 -14.93
CA ALA A 361 -10.30 -13.35 -15.59
C ALA A 361 -10.07 -14.04 -16.94
N GLU A 362 -9.28 -13.41 -17.80
CA GLU A 362 -8.97 -13.89 -19.15
C GLU A 362 -8.12 -15.20 -19.15
N SER A 363 -7.53 -15.55 -18.00
CA SER A 363 -6.66 -16.72 -17.83
C SER A 363 -7.34 -17.92 -17.14
N LEU A 364 -8.59 -17.81 -16.69
CA LEU A 364 -9.27 -18.91 -16.00
C LEU A 364 -9.84 -19.96 -16.99
N THR A 365 -8.95 -20.84 -17.46
CA THR A 365 -9.27 -21.95 -18.37
C THR A 365 -9.13 -23.31 -17.68
N SER A 366 -9.64 -24.37 -18.32
CA SER A 366 -9.36 -25.78 -17.96
C SER A 366 -7.86 -26.05 -17.77
N VAL A 367 -7.02 -25.49 -18.65
CA VAL A 367 -5.56 -25.62 -18.63
C VAL A 367 -4.96 -25.00 -17.36
N TRP A 368 -5.49 -23.86 -16.92
CA TRP A 368 -5.06 -23.21 -15.69
C TRP A 368 -5.37 -24.08 -14.46
N PHE A 369 -6.59 -24.62 -14.35
CA PHE A 369 -6.97 -25.50 -13.22
C PHE A 369 -6.17 -26.81 -13.22
N ALA A 370 -5.87 -27.35 -14.40
CA ALA A 370 -4.98 -28.48 -14.58
C ALA A 370 -3.55 -28.18 -14.08
N ALA A 371 -3.00 -27.02 -14.45
CA ALA A 371 -1.69 -26.56 -14.00
C ALA A 371 -1.66 -26.35 -12.48
N LEU A 372 -2.69 -25.74 -11.90
CA LEU A 372 -2.84 -25.57 -10.45
C LEU A 372 -2.85 -26.94 -9.74
N LYS A 373 -3.64 -27.90 -10.23
CA LYS A 373 -3.71 -29.25 -9.65
C LYS A 373 -2.34 -29.91 -9.64
N LYS A 374 -1.65 -29.89 -10.79
CA LYS A 374 -0.32 -30.45 -10.95
C LYS A 374 0.66 -29.80 -9.96
N PHE A 375 0.66 -28.48 -9.89
CA PHE A 375 1.49 -27.71 -8.97
C PHE A 375 1.26 -28.08 -7.49
N LEU A 376 0.00 -28.17 -7.06
CA LEU A 376 -0.34 -28.54 -5.68
C LEU A 376 0.14 -29.95 -5.33
N ILE A 377 -0.05 -30.91 -6.24
CA ILE A 377 0.39 -32.31 -6.07
C ILE A 377 1.92 -32.41 -6.04
N GLU A 378 2.62 -31.71 -6.94
CA GLU A 378 4.09 -31.73 -6.99
C GLU A 378 4.73 -31.06 -5.77
N THR A 379 4.14 -29.98 -5.27
CA THR A 379 4.67 -29.24 -4.11
C THR A 379 4.33 -29.92 -2.77
N ASN A 380 3.11 -30.46 -2.64
CA ASN A 380 2.62 -31.27 -1.52
C ASN A 380 2.93 -30.72 -0.11
N CYS A 381 2.83 -29.40 0.09
CA CYS A 381 3.08 -28.78 1.40
C CYS A 381 1.94 -27.85 1.87
N PHE A 382 1.00 -27.49 0.99
CA PHE A 382 -0.02 -26.49 1.29
C PHE A 382 -1.15 -27.09 2.12
N LYS A 383 -1.42 -26.47 3.26
CA LYS A 383 -2.61 -26.77 4.08
C LYS A 383 -3.73 -25.77 3.83
N SER A 384 -3.37 -24.52 3.55
CA SER A 384 -4.30 -23.44 3.25
C SER A 384 -3.92 -22.77 1.93
N LEU A 385 -4.94 -22.44 1.13
CA LEU A 385 -4.81 -21.73 -0.14
C LEU A 385 -5.70 -20.50 -0.10
N VAL A 386 -5.17 -19.34 -0.46
CA VAL A 386 -5.96 -18.11 -0.62
C VAL A 386 -6.14 -17.84 -2.10
N MET A 387 -7.38 -17.77 -2.57
CA MET A 387 -7.73 -17.25 -3.88
C MET A 387 -8.23 -15.83 -3.69
N ASP A 388 -7.43 -14.88 -4.14
CA ASP A 388 -7.81 -13.48 -4.15
C ASP A 388 -8.41 -13.17 -5.51
N LEU A 389 -9.68 -12.83 -5.51
CA LEU A 389 -10.38 -12.70 -6.76
C LEU A 389 -10.22 -11.28 -7.33
N SER A 390 -9.85 -10.26 -6.54
CA SER A 390 -9.93 -8.80 -6.80
C SER A 390 -9.84 -8.23 -8.24
N GLU A 391 -9.16 -8.89 -9.17
CA GLU A 391 -8.92 -8.48 -10.57
C GLU A 391 -9.67 -9.34 -11.63
N CYS A 392 -10.60 -10.19 -11.22
CA CYS A 392 -11.37 -11.07 -12.11
C CYS A 392 -12.75 -10.47 -12.49
N ASP A 393 -12.82 -9.85 -13.66
CA ASP A 393 -14.07 -9.26 -14.18
C ASP A 393 -15.04 -10.27 -14.82
N GLN A 394 -14.54 -11.38 -15.40
CA GLN A 394 -15.34 -12.43 -16.03
C GLN A 394 -14.67 -13.82 -15.90
N ILE A 395 -15.45 -14.89 -15.80
CA ILE A 395 -14.95 -16.27 -15.74
C ILE A 395 -15.50 -17.05 -16.92
N MET A 396 -14.62 -17.58 -17.77
CA MET A 396 -15.01 -18.39 -18.93
C MET A 396 -15.35 -19.82 -18.52
N VAL A 397 -16.29 -20.43 -19.26
CA VAL A 397 -16.78 -21.80 -19.00
C VAL A 397 -15.66 -22.82 -19.20
N VAL A 398 -15.47 -23.67 -18.20
CA VAL A 398 -14.56 -24.82 -18.26
C VAL A 398 -15.28 -25.97 -18.97
N GLU A 399 -14.90 -26.30 -20.19
CA GLU A 399 -15.45 -27.46 -20.91
C GLU A 399 -14.93 -28.79 -20.33
N ASP A 400 -15.85 -29.74 -20.10
CA ASP A 400 -15.58 -31.03 -19.43
C ASP A 400 -14.62 -31.95 -20.21
N GLU A 401 -14.51 -31.79 -21.53
CA GLU A 401 -13.77 -32.73 -22.40
C GLU A 401 -12.25 -32.71 -22.15
N GLN A 402 -11.70 -31.59 -21.67
CA GLN A 402 -10.26 -31.42 -21.38
C GLN A 402 -9.86 -31.83 -19.95
N ARG A 403 -10.83 -32.09 -19.05
CA ARG A 403 -10.55 -32.54 -17.68
C ARG A 403 -10.01 -33.96 -17.61
N ASN A 404 -10.16 -34.73 -18.69
CA ASN A 404 -9.76 -36.13 -18.77
C ASN A 404 -8.24 -36.34 -18.96
N ASP A 405 -7.50 -35.32 -19.40
CA ASP A 405 -6.06 -35.44 -19.62
C ASP A 405 -5.24 -35.38 -18.33
N VAL A 406 -5.79 -34.84 -17.24
CA VAL A 406 -5.14 -34.79 -15.92
C VAL A 406 -5.65 -35.94 -15.03
N THR A 407 -5.03 -37.10 -15.19
CA THR A 407 -5.36 -38.30 -14.41
C THR A 407 -5.00 -38.15 -12.92
N GLY A 408 -5.91 -38.56 -12.02
CA GLY A 408 -5.68 -38.63 -10.57
C GLY A 408 -6.68 -37.84 -9.70
N PRO A 409 -6.74 -38.10 -8.39
CA PRO A 409 -7.62 -37.37 -7.47
C PRO A 409 -7.16 -35.90 -7.28
N PRO A 410 -8.06 -34.99 -6.89
CA PRO A 410 -7.71 -33.62 -6.50
C PRO A 410 -6.79 -33.58 -5.27
N TYR A 411 -6.02 -32.51 -5.12
CA TYR A 411 -5.13 -32.32 -3.97
C TYR A 411 -5.94 -32.08 -2.69
N LYS A 412 -5.74 -32.87 -1.63
CA LYS A 412 -6.44 -32.68 -0.35
C LYS A 412 -5.95 -31.42 0.35
N LEU A 413 -6.86 -30.50 0.61
CA LEU A 413 -6.57 -29.19 1.18
C LEU A 413 -7.38 -29.02 2.48
N ARG A 414 -6.77 -28.47 3.54
CA ARG A 414 -7.50 -28.24 4.79
C ARG A 414 -8.42 -27.04 4.67
N GLU A 415 -7.92 -25.94 4.09
CA GLU A 415 -8.69 -24.71 3.97
C GLU A 415 -8.46 -24.04 2.61
N LEU A 416 -9.56 -23.63 1.98
CA LEU A 416 -9.58 -22.75 0.83
C LEU A 416 -10.23 -21.43 1.25
N LYS A 417 -9.46 -20.35 1.25
CA LYS A 417 -9.94 -19.01 1.57
C LYS A 417 -10.19 -18.23 0.29
N LEU A 418 -11.37 -17.64 0.17
CA LEU A 418 -11.78 -16.80 -0.94
C LEU A 418 -11.87 -15.36 -0.43
N ASN A 419 -10.99 -14.49 -0.92
CA ASN A 419 -11.05 -13.07 -0.58
C ASN A 419 -11.85 -12.33 -1.65
N GLU A 420 -12.78 -11.48 -1.20
CA GLU A 420 -13.58 -10.60 -2.04
C GLU A 420 -13.31 -9.15 -1.64
N THR A 421 -12.84 -8.33 -2.58
CA THR A 421 -12.65 -6.89 -2.36
C THR A 421 -13.46 -6.10 -3.38
N SER A 422 -14.51 -5.47 -2.86
CA SER A 422 -15.46 -4.50 -3.44
C SER A 422 -15.51 -4.25 -4.96
N ALA A 423 -16.75 -4.33 -5.47
CA ALA A 423 -17.30 -3.80 -6.75
C ALA A 423 -17.50 -4.80 -7.89
N TRP A 424 -17.99 -6.01 -7.61
CA TRP A 424 -18.19 -7.04 -8.62
C TRP A 424 -19.66 -7.43 -8.86
N ASP A 425 -20.01 -7.66 -10.12
CA ASP A 425 -21.29 -8.23 -10.59
C ASP A 425 -21.09 -9.69 -11.05
N PHE A 426 -20.53 -10.55 -10.19
CA PHE A 426 -20.48 -11.97 -10.53
C PHE A 426 -21.88 -12.58 -10.65
N THR A 427 -22.12 -13.27 -11.76
CA THR A 427 -23.29 -14.11 -11.91
C THR A 427 -23.12 -15.43 -11.15
N GLU A 428 -24.23 -16.01 -10.70
CA GLU A 428 -24.22 -17.37 -10.10
C GLU A 428 -23.53 -18.40 -11.03
N ALA A 429 -23.70 -18.25 -12.36
CA ALA A 429 -23.10 -19.12 -13.35
C ALA A 429 -21.56 -19.04 -13.35
N SER A 430 -20.98 -17.84 -13.37
CA SER A 430 -19.53 -17.63 -13.38
C SER A 430 -18.85 -18.19 -12.13
N LEU A 431 -19.42 -17.92 -10.95
CA LEU A 431 -18.92 -18.47 -9.68
C LEU A 431 -19.07 -20.00 -9.62
N THR A 432 -20.12 -20.56 -10.21
CA THR A 432 -20.30 -22.02 -10.27
C THR A 432 -19.18 -22.67 -11.08
N VAL A 433 -18.86 -22.12 -12.25
CA VAL A 433 -17.77 -22.62 -13.11
C VAL A 433 -16.43 -22.54 -12.38
N PHE A 434 -16.17 -21.44 -11.70
CA PHE A 434 -14.94 -21.23 -10.95
C PHE A 434 -14.76 -22.23 -9.81
N LEU A 435 -15.77 -22.36 -8.96
CA LEU A 435 -15.75 -23.31 -7.84
C LEU A 435 -15.64 -24.76 -8.33
N ASP A 436 -16.32 -25.09 -9.42
CA ASP A 436 -16.20 -26.41 -10.04
C ASP A 436 -14.74 -26.64 -10.49
N GLY A 437 -14.14 -25.72 -11.26
CA GLY A 437 -12.72 -25.80 -11.65
C GLY A 437 -11.76 -25.94 -10.45
N LEU A 438 -11.95 -25.14 -9.39
CA LEU A 438 -11.15 -25.21 -8.17
C LEU A 438 -11.29 -26.54 -7.45
N PHE A 439 -12.51 -27.07 -7.33
CA PHE A 439 -12.75 -28.35 -6.68
C PHE A 439 -12.25 -29.53 -7.52
N TRP A 440 -12.05 -29.34 -8.82
CA TRP A 440 -11.32 -30.29 -9.65
C TRP A 440 -9.81 -30.26 -9.41
N SER A 441 -9.25 -29.12 -9.03
CA SER A 441 -7.83 -28.98 -8.67
C SER A 441 -7.52 -29.42 -7.24
N CYS A 442 -8.38 -29.08 -6.28
CA CYS A 442 -8.19 -29.35 -4.86
C CYS A 442 -9.50 -29.79 -4.18
N GLN A 443 -9.40 -30.56 -3.11
CA GLN A 443 -10.51 -31.00 -2.30
C GLN A 443 -10.39 -30.37 -0.90
N PRO A 444 -11.03 -29.21 -0.66
CA PRO A 444 -10.98 -28.54 0.62
C PRO A 444 -11.91 -29.18 1.66
N ASP A 445 -11.45 -29.27 2.91
CA ASP A 445 -12.29 -29.60 4.08
C ASP A 445 -13.07 -28.37 4.59
N LEU A 446 -12.49 -27.18 4.43
CA LEU A 446 -13.06 -25.90 4.85
C LEU A 446 -12.95 -24.89 3.71
N VAL A 447 -14.04 -24.16 3.46
CA VAL A 447 -14.05 -22.96 2.62
C VAL A 447 -14.35 -21.75 3.50
N SER A 448 -13.45 -20.77 3.51
CA SER A 448 -13.61 -19.51 4.27
C SER A 448 -13.68 -18.31 3.34
N MET A 449 -14.40 -17.27 3.76
CA MET A 449 -14.54 -16.04 2.98
C MET A 449 -14.63 -14.82 3.88
N THR A 450 -13.95 -13.74 3.48
CA THR A 450 -14.13 -12.41 4.05
C THR A 450 -15.34 -11.75 3.41
N ALA A 451 -16.39 -11.51 4.19
CA ALA A 451 -17.61 -10.85 3.73
C ALA A 451 -17.71 -9.43 4.32
N SER A 452 -18.12 -8.47 3.49
CA SER A 452 -18.58 -7.17 3.95
C SER A 452 -20.11 -7.15 4.00
N PHE A 453 -20.71 -6.25 4.80
CA PHE A 453 -22.18 -6.13 4.94
C PHE A 453 -22.93 -5.83 3.62
N GLN A 454 -22.22 -5.52 2.54
CA GLN A 454 -22.81 -5.18 1.23
C GLN A 454 -22.72 -6.32 0.19
N ASN A 455 -22.02 -7.43 0.47
CA ASN A 455 -21.73 -8.45 -0.54
C ASN A 455 -22.78 -9.58 -0.60
N LYS A 456 -23.36 -9.82 -1.78
CA LYS A 456 -24.26 -10.96 -2.08
C LYS A 456 -23.51 -12.28 -2.33
N SER A 457 -22.18 -12.23 -2.47
CA SER A 457 -21.35 -13.35 -2.92
C SER A 457 -21.33 -14.52 -1.94
N ALA A 458 -21.36 -14.27 -0.63
CA ALA A 458 -21.46 -15.32 0.37
C ALA A 458 -22.77 -16.13 0.26
N GLU A 459 -23.88 -15.46 -0.04
CA GLU A 459 -25.18 -16.11 -0.27
C GLU A 459 -25.17 -16.91 -1.58
N LEU A 460 -24.60 -16.34 -2.66
CA LEU A 460 -24.43 -17.02 -3.95
C LEU A 460 -23.60 -18.30 -3.79
N ILE A 461 -22.46 -18.24 -3.11
CA ILE A 461 -21.61 -19.41 -2.87
C ILE A 461 -22.34 -20.46 -2.04
N LEU A 462 -23.03 -20.06 -0.98
CA LEU A 462 -23.83 -21.00 -0.19
C LEU A 462 -24.91 -21.69 -1.04
N ASN A 463 -25.56 -20.94 -1.92
CA ASN A 463 -26.56 -21.49 -2.85
C ASN A 463 -25.92 -22.46 -3.86
N ILE A 464 -24.76 -22.12 -4.42
CA ILE A 464 -24.00 -22.98 -5.33
C ILE A 464 -23.59 -24.26 -4.61
N LEU A 465 -22.97 -24.17 -3.43
CA LEU A 465 -22.53 -25.33 -2.66
C LEU A 465 -23.69 -26.27 -2.35
N LYS A 466 -24.86 -25.74 -1.98
CA LYS A 466 -26.08 -26.54 -1.74
C LYS A 466 -26.57 -27.30 -2.98
N ARG A 467 -26.30 -26.79 -4.20
CA ARG A 467 -26.69 -27.43 -5.46
C ARG A 467 -25.68 -28.50 -5.87
N LYS A 468 -25.66 -29.64 -5.17
CA LYS A 468 -24.92 -30.89 -5.52
C LYS A 468 -23.63 -30.67 -6.32
N VAL A 469 -22.71 -29.86 -5.80
CA VAL A 469 -21.40 -29.63 -6.43
C VAL A 469 -20.60 -30.93 -6.39
N LYS A 470 -19.89 -31.24 -7.47
CA LYS A 470 -19.03 -32.41 -7.57
C LYS A 470 -17.58 -31.95 -7.47
N CYS A 471 -16.83 -32.53 -6.55
CA CYS A 471 -15.37 -32.43 -6.52
C CYS A 471 -14.84 -33.71 -7.18
N TRP A 472 -14.36 -33.60 -8.41
CA TRP A 472 -14.01 -34.78 -9.20
C TRP A 472 -15.19 -35.79 -9.23
N LYS A 473 -14.94 -37.08 -9.04
CA LYS A 473 -15.97 -38.14 -8.97
C LYS A 473 -16.70 -38.22 -7.62
N HIS A 474 -16.44 -37.31 -6.69
CA HIS A 474 -17.04 -37.30 -5.36
C HIS A 474 -18.12 -36.21 -5.24
N PRO A 475 -19.40 -36.59 -5.04
CA PRO A 475 -20.42 -35.61 -4.71
C PRO A 475 -20.18 -35.04 -3.31
N LEU A 476 -20.48 -33.75 -3.14
CA LEU A 476 -20.56 -33.13 -1.82
C LEU A 476 -21.68 -33.79 -1.01
N LYS A 477 -21.34 -34.31 0.17
CA LYS A 477 -22.24 -35.03 1.09
C LYS A 477 -23.08 -34.06 1.92
N SER A 478 -22.41 -33.11 2.56
CA SER A 478 -23.03 -32.14 3.47
C SER A 478 -22.16 -30.90 3.61
N ILE A 479 -22.80 -29.80 4.01
CA ILE A 479 -22.19 -28.51 4.30
C ILE A 479 -22.65 -28.09 5.69
N GLU A 480 -21.71 -27.72 6.54
CA GLU A 480 -21.99 -27.16 7.87
C GLU A 480 -21.46 -25.74 7.93
N LEU A 481 -22.30 -24.80 8.35
CA LEU A 481 -21.86 -23.43 8.61
C LEU A 481 -21.20 -23.38 10.00
N GLU A 482 -19.89 -23.11 10.04
CA GLU A 482 -19.23 -22.76 11.29
C GLU A 482 -19.54 -21.29 11.59
N ALA A 483 -19.96 -20.98 12.82
CA ALA A 483 -20.40 -19.64 13.20
C ALA A 483 -19.39 -18.57 12.77
N ALA A 484 -19.88 -17.46 12.22
CA ALA A 484 -19.06 -16.33 11.80
C ALA A 484 -18.24 -15.81 12.99
N ASP A 485 -16.92 -15.73 12.84
CA ASP A 485 -16.04 -15.26 13.90
C ASP A 485 -16.17 -13.73 13.98
N CYS A 486 -17.06 -13.25 14.86
CA CYS A 486 -17.35 -11.82 15.04
C CYS A 486 -16.26 -11.05 15.82
N SER A 487 -15.09 -11.65 16.09
CA SER A 487 -14.02 -11.02 16.85
C SER A 487 -13.45 -9.75 16.19
N SER A 488 -13.67 -9.55 14.88
CA SER A 488 -13.24 -8.37 14.11
C SER A 488 -14.10 -7.11 14.33
N LEU A 489 -15.25 -7.21 14.99
CA LEU A 489 -16.16 -6.07 15.19
C LEU A 489 -15.61 -4.94 16.09
N LEU A 490 -14.53 -5.19 16.85
CA LEU A 490 -13.95 -4.21 17.77
C LEU A 490 -12.80 -3.38 17.17
N SER A 491 -12.30 -3.70 15.96
CA SER A 491 -11.17 -2.98 15.34
C SER A 491 -11.48 -2.19 14.07
N GLY A 492 -12.68 -2.34 13.49
CA GLY A 492 -13.07 -1.74 12.19
C GLY A 492 -12.25 -2.23 10.99
N PRO A 493 -12.63 -1.88 9.74
CA PRO A 493 -14.01 -1.71 9.25
C PRO A 493 -14.70 -3.08 9.10
N SER A 494 -16.03 -3.10 9.28
CA SER A 494 -17.09 -3.96 8.70
C SER A 494 -16.81 -5.29 7.94
N GLU A 495 -15.76 -6.04 8.23
CA GLU A 495 -15.48 -7.35 7.62
C GLU A 495 -15.64 -8.47 8.64
N PHE A 496 -16.41 -9.50 8.30
CA PHE A 496 -16.56 -10.71 9.10
C PHE A 496 -16.23 -11.94 8.24
N GLU A 497 -15.65 -12.97 8.87
CA GLU A 497 -15.27 -14.19 8.17
C GLU A 497 -16.38 -15.24 8.29
N ILE A 498 -16.83 -15.76 7.14
CA ILE A 498 -17.80 -16.85 7.05
C ILE A 498 -17.05 -18.13 6.71
N ARG A 499 -17.40 -19.23 7.39
CA ARG A 499 -16.71 -20.53 7.26
C ARG A 499 -17.70 -21.66 6.96
N PHE A 500 -17.45 -22.40 5.89
CA PHE A 500 -18.24 -23.55 5.45
C PHE A 500 -17.39 -24.82 5.52
N ARG A 501 -17.75 -25.74 6.41
CA ARG A 501 -17.15 -27.07 6.48
C ARG A 501 -17.78 -27.97 5.43
N LEU A 502 -16.96 -28.58 4.59
CA LEU A 502 -17.38 -29.46 3.51
C LEU A 502 -17.12 -30.91 3.88
N SER A 503 -18.10 -31.78 3.63
CA SER A 503 -17.95 -33.23 3.75
C SER A 503 -18.16 -33.88 2.40
N TRP A 504 -17.21 -34.69 1.94
CA TRP A 504 -17.25 -35.35 0.64
C TRP A 504 -17.60 -36.84 0.79
N LEU A 505 -18.33 -37.41 -0.17
CA LEU A 505 -18.60 -38.85 -0.18
C LEU A 505 -17.35 -39.64 -0.60
N SER A 506 -16.87 -40.52 0.27
CA SER A 506 -15.87 -41.54 -0.10
C SER A 506 -16.50 -42.56 -1.03
N VAL A 507 -15.84 -42.86 -2.16
CA VAL A 507 -16.19 -44.00 -3.03
C VAL A 507 -15.42 -45.22 -2.57
#